data_AF-A0A931E6U5-F1
#
_entry.id   AF-A0A931E6U5-F1
#
_cell.length_a   1.000
_cell.length_b   1.000
_cell.length_c   1.000
_cell.angle_alpha   90.00
_cell.angle_beta   90.00
_cell.angle_gamma   90.00
#
_symmetry.space_group_name_H-M   'P 1'
#
loop_
_entity.id
_entity.type
_entity.pdbx_description
1 polymer ?
#
loop_
_entity_poly.entity_id
_entity_poly.type
_entity_poly.pdbx_seq_one_letter_code
_entity_poly.pdbx_strand_id
1 'polypeptide(L)'
;MKNIFTLLLFYSLSPLLFGQKTGEPAPSARQLQWHELEFYLFAHFGPNTFTDLEWGKGNEQEEVFNPTQLDCRQWCRIAKASGAKGIIITAKHHDGFCLWPSAYSTHTVAQSKWKEGKGDVLKDLSDACKEYNLKLGIYLSPWDRNHPKYGTADYNEVFVNMMKEVVTRYGPFFEFWWDGANGEGPNGKKQVYDWHSFEQTMRTIAPNTPVFSDIGPDIRWVGNEKGIAGSTNWNMLDTAGFNRGEGAPPTDTLTTGNYNGKNWIPAECDVSIRPGWFYHANEDDKVKSPQQLFDLYLKSAGRGAALLLNVPPDRRGLINEKDSAALIGFKKLRDESFAVNLAATARKETYYDNVLFKKQFFADGDATTFERNINYQKTSYWLRFDKGQRLNCVVLREAIQFGQHTSGFKIELLDGARVLQTITGTTIGRKRILTFPSVKASAVRFIITAAKGTPVISEVEVYNIDDSLIETK
;
A
#
# COMPACT_ATOMS: atom_id res chain seq x y z
N MET A 1 35.89 60.49 6.49
CA MET A 1 34.77 60.35 5.54
C MET A 1 34.46 58.88 5.40
N LYS A 2 33.23 58.49 5.77
CA LYS A 2 32.67 57.15 5.64
C LYS A 2 32.47 56.82 4.16
N ASN A 3 32.58 55.54 3.79
CA ASN A 3 31.54 54.86 3.02
C ASN A 3 31.75 53.34 3.09
N ILE A 4 30.91 52.72 3.91
CA ILE A 4 30.68 51.29 4.05
C ILE A 4 29.71 50.90 2.93
N PHE A 5 30.08 49.95 2.07
CA PHE A 5 29.17 49.32 1.13
C PHE A 5 28.44 48.17 1.84
N THR A 6 27.17 48.39 2.16
CA THR A 6 26.26 47.39 2.72
C THR A 6 25.79 46.47 1.59
N LEU A 7 26.15 45.20 1.67
CA LEU A 7 25.65 44.13 0.81
C LEU A 7 24.23 43.74 1.27
N LEU A 8 23.20 44.15 0.53
CA LEU A 8 21.82 43.75 0.77
C LEU A 8 21.57 42.35 0.17
N LEU A 9 21.56 41.33 1.04
CA LEU A 9 21.00 40.02 0.70
C LEU A 9 19.48 40.14 0.55
N PHE A 10 18.98 40.02 -0.67
CA PHE A 10 17.56 39.78 -0.92
C PHE A 10 17.23 38.32 -0.60
N TYR A 11 16.72 38.06 0.60
CA TYR A 11 15.95 36.84 0.87
C TYR A 11 14.62 36.94 0.13
N SER A 12 14.47 36.21 -0.97
CA SER A 12 13.16 36.00 -1.60
C SER A 12 12.33 35.09 -0.70
N LEU A 13 11.60 35.68 0.24
CA LEU A 13 10.48 35.04 0.90
C LEU A 13 9.43 34.71 -0.17
N SER A 14 9.38 33.45 -0.58
CA SER A 14 8.26 32.93 -1.35
C SER A 14 7.02 33.03 -0.46
N PRO A 15 5.93 33.68 -0.90
CA PRO A 15 4.71 33.64 -0.14
C PRO A 15 4.20 32.19 -0.18
N LEU A 16 4.11 31.56 1.00
CA LEU A 16 3.25 30.41 1.22
C LEU A 16 1.82 30.87 0.93
N LEU A 17 1.44 30.84 -0.34
CA LEU A 17 0.04 30.89 -0.75
C LEU A 17 -0.59 29.64 -0.18
N PHE A 18 -1.24 29.79 0.97
CA PHE A 18 -2.25 28.84 1.43
C PHE A 18 -3.31 28.77 0.33
N GLY A 19 -3.15 27.78 -0.56
CA GLY A 19 -4.12 27.48 -1.58
C GLY A 19 -5.48 27.29 -0.92
N GLN A 20 -6.49 27.96 -1.49
CA GLN A 20 -7.90 27.73 -1.20
C GLN A 20 -8.12 26.22 -1.08
N LYS A 21 -8.63 25.73 0.07
CA LYS A 21 -9.09 24.35 0.20
C LYS A 21 -10.09 24.14 -0.92
N THR A 22 -9.68 23.43 -1.97
CA THR A 22 -10.62 22.86 -2.92
C THR A 22 -11.54 21.98 -2.08
N GLY A 23 -12.86 22.03 -2.29
CA GLY A 23 -13.81 21.18 -1.58
C GLY A 23 -13.67 19.68 -1.93
N GLU A 24 -12.57 19.29 -2.56
CA GLU A 24 -12.29 17.95 -3.04
C GLU A 24 -11.46 17.19 -1.99
N PRO A 25 -11.72 15.88 -1.78
CA PRO A 25 -10.99 15.11 -0.80
C PRO A 25 -9.51 14.98 -1.16
N ALA A 26 -8.65 15.18 -0.16
CA ALA A 26 -7.21 15.04 -0.27
C ALA A 26 -6.70 14.15 0.87
N PRO A 27 -5.56 13.46 0.70
CA PRO A 27 -4.99 12.64 1.75
C PRO A 27 -4.65 13.48 2.98
N SER A 28 -4.97 12.94 4.15
CA SER A 28 -4.40 13.43 5.41
C SER A 28 -2.89 13.16 5.47
N ALA A 29 -2.18 13.81 6.42
CA ALA A 29 -0.75 13.60 6.60
C ALA A 29 -0.39 12.12 6.86
N ARG A 30 -1.22 11.36 7.60
CA ARG A 30 -1.02 9.93 7.84
C ARG A 30 -1.19 9.09 6.57
N GLN A 31 -2.17 9.44 5.73
CA GLN A 31 -2.39 8.76 4.45
C GLN A 31 -1.29 9.09 3.44
N LEU A 32 -0.76 10.32 3.44
CA LEU A 32 0.43 10.66 2.64
C LEU A 32 1.62 9.78 3.02
N GLN A 33 1.91 9.64 4.32
CA GLN A 33 2.99 8.77 4.80
C GLN A 33 2.77 7.30 4.42
N TRP A 34 1.52 6.83 4.45
CA TRP A 34 1.16 5.48 4.02
C TRP A 34 1.35 5.28 2.51
N HIS A 35 0.96 6.24 1.68
CA HIS A 35 1.16 6.21 0.22
C HIS A 35 2.63 6.07 -0.19
N GLU A 36 3.56 6.56 0.63
CA GLU A 36 5.01 6.43 0.41
C GLU A 36 5.54 5.01 0.63
N LEU A 37 4.78 4.14 1.31
CA LEU A 37 5.23 2.78 1.62
C LEU A 37 5.22 1.89 0.38
N GLU A 38 4.17 1.99 -0.44
CA GLU A 38 3.90 1.24 -1.68
C GLU A 38 3.83 -0.29 -1.56
N PHE A 39 4.74 -0.91 -0.81
CA PHE A 39 4.90 -2.35 -0.65
C PHE A 39 5.35 -2.71 0.77
N TYR A 40 4.60 -3.60 1.41
CA TYR A 40 4.88 -4.14 2.74
C TYR A 40 4.33 -5.55 2.88
N LEU A 41 4.78 -6.27 3.91
CA LEU A 41 4.41 -7.66 4.13
C LEU A 41 3.26 -7.82 5.12
N PHE A 42 2.51 -8.90 4.98
CA PHE A 42 1.61 -9.44 6.00
C PHE A 42 2.18 -10.75 6.54
N ALA A 43 2.05 -11.01 7.83
CA ALA A 43 2.36 -12.29 8.45
C ALA A 43 1.12 -12.84 9.16
N HIS A 44 0.46 -13.81 8.53
CA HIS A 44 -0.50 -14.69 9.18
C HIS A 44 0.26 -15.80 9.90
N PHE A 45 0.21 -15.78 11.23
CA PHE A 45 0.89 -16.73 12.09
C PHE A 45 0.09 -16.96 13.37
N GLY A 46 -0.03 -18.20 13.82
CA GLY A 46 -0.87 -18.55 14.97
C GLY A 46 -1.20 -20.04 15.01
N PRO A 47 -2.17 -20.47 15.84
CA PRO A 47 -2.59 -21.87 15.94
C PRO A 47 -2.88 -22.52 14.58
N ASN A 48 -3.49 -21.77 13.66
CA ASN A 48 -3.80 -22.14 12.28
C ASN A 48 -2.58 -22.70 11.50
N THR A 49 -1.38 -22.16 11.72
CA THR A 49 -0.12 -22.67 11.13
C THR A 49 0.17 -24.12 11.56
N PHE A 50 -0.19 -24.47 12.81
CA PHE A 50 0.09 -25.76 13.42
C PHE A 50 -1.06 -26.76 13.20
N THR A 51 -2.29 -26.28 13.11
CA THR A 51 -3.49 -27.09 12.84
C THR A 51 -3.76 -27.30 11.36
N ASP A 52 -3.01 -26.65 10.47
CA ASP A 52 -3.17 -26.73 9.02
C ASP A 52 -4.55 -26.19 8.56
N LEU A 53 -5.00 -25.09 9.16
CA LEU A 53 -6.27 -24.45 8.86
C LEU A 53 -6.05 -23.01 8.37
N GLU A 54 -6.88 -22.55 7.45
CA GLU A 54 -6.98 -21.12 7.12
C GLU A 54 -7.78 -20.37 8.18
N TRP A 55 -8.93 -20.92 8.57
CA TRP A 55 -9.80 -20.40 9.62
C TRP A 55 -9.92 -21.41 10.76
N GLY A 56 -9.23 -21.13 11.87
CA GLY A 56 -9.37 -21.84 13.13
C GLY A 56 -10.77 -21.75 13.70
N LYS A 57 -11.10 -22.70 14.57
CA LYS A 57 -12.44 -22.94 15.12
C LYS A 57 -12.71 -22.16 16.41
N GLY A 58 -11.66 -21.63 17.05
CA GLY A 58 -11.70 -20.94 18.34
C GLY A 58 -11.65 -21.88 19.54
N ASN A 59 -11.40 -23.17 19.32
CA ASN A 59 -11.27 -24.20 20.34
C ASN A 59 -9.96 -24.99 20.25
N GLU A 60 -9.04 -24.50 19.43
CA GLU A 60 -7.65 -24.93 19.42
C GLU A 60 -7.10 -24.92 20.85
N GLN A 61 -6.39 -25.98 21.23
CA GLN A 61 -5.71 -25.99 22.53
C GLN A 61 -4.48 -25.09 22.46
N GLU A 62 -4.23 -24.28 23.48
CA GLU A 62 -3.15 -23.29 23.48
C GLU A 62 -1.77 -23.93 23.33
N GLU A 63 -1.60 -25.18 23.77
CA GLU A 63 -0.35 -25.93 23.63
C GLU A 63 0.02 -26.28 22.18
N VAL A 64 -0.94 -26.19 21.25
CA VAL A 64 -0.69 -26.39 19.82
C VAL A 64 0.24 -25.30 19.28
N PHE A 65 0.17 -24.09 19.83
CA PHE A 65 1.09 -23.01 19.49
C PHE A 65 2.45 -23.24 20.18
N ASN A 66 3.41 -23.79 19.45
CA ASN A 66 4.74 -24.06 19.97
C ASN A 66 5.84 -24.01 18.88
N PRO A 67 6.12 -22.84 18.29
CA PRO A 67 7.18 -22.72 17.30
C PRO A 67 8.56 -23.01 17.90
N THR A 68 9.33 -23.84 17.22
CA THR A 68 10.62 -24.35 17.72
C THR A 68 11.79 -23.40 17.52
N GLN A 69 11.69 -22.48 16.56
CA GLN A 69 12.79 -21.60 16.10
C GLN A 69 12.30 -20.20 15.73
N LEU A 70 11.22 -19.70 16.36
CA LEU A 70 10.66 -18.39 16.02
C LEU A 70 11.74 -17.30 16.07
N ASP A 71 11.95 -16.63 14.93
CA ASP A 71 12.92 -15.54 14.79
C ASP A 71 12.33 -14.39 13.97
N CYS A 72 11.72 -13.42 14.66
CA CYS A 72 11.23 -12.20 14.02
C CYS A 72 12.35 -11.37 13.37
N ARG A 73 13.63 -11.52 13.77
CA ARG A 73 14.75 -10.86 13.07
C ARG A 73 15.00 -11.50 11.71
N GLN A 74 14.75 -12.81 11.55
CA GLN A 74 14.75 -13.44 10.23
C GLN A 74 13.65 -12.86 9.34
N TRP A 75 12.45 -12.65 9.89
CA TRP A 75 11.34 -12.04 9.15
C TRP A 75 11.71 -10.61 8.69
N CYS A 76 12.22 -9.79 9.60
CA CYS A 76 12.65 -8.42 9.30
C CYS A 76 13.85 -8.35 8.34
N ARG A 77 14.82 -9.26 8.44
CA ARG A 77 15.93 -9.35 7.47
C ARG A 77 15.41 -9.59 6.06
N ILE A 78 14.51 -10.55 5.90
CA ILE A 78 13.92 -10.91 4.60
C ILE A 78 13.06 -9.76 4.07
N ALA A 79 12.21 -9.16 4.90
CA ALA A 79 11.39 -8.01 4.52
C ALA A 79 12.24 -6.82 4.04
N LYS A 80 13.30 -6.48 4.77
CA LYS A 80 14.23 -5.41 4.37
C LYS A 80 14.94 -5.75 3.06
N ALA A 81 15.44 -6.98 2.92
CA ALA A 81 16.13 -7.45 1.73
C ALA A 81 15.19 -7.52 0.50
N SER A 82 13.90 -7.80 0.70
CA SER A 82 12.89 -7.78 -0.36
C SER A 82 12.44 -6.38 -0.75
N GLY A 83 12.86 -5.34 -0.01
CA GLY A 83 12.50 -3.95 -0.22
C GLY A 83 11.14 -3.54 0.36
N ALA A 84 10.50 -4.40 1.16
CA ALA A 84 9.30 -4.04 1.90
C ALA A 84 9.59 -2.93 2.92
N LYS A 85 8.63 -2.03 3.14
CA LYS A 85 8.77 -0.91 4.09
C LYS A 85 8.29 -1.22 5.50
N GLY A 86 7.52 -2.30 5.66
CA GLY A 86 6.98 -2.72 6.93
C GLY A 86 6.41 -4.13 6.90
N ILE A 87 5.93 -4.56 8.07
CA ILE A 87 5.26 -5.84 8.29
C ILE A 87 4.00 -5.58 9.13
N ILE A 88 2.85 -6.08 8.66
CA ILE A 88 1.62 -6.23 9.45
C ILE A 88 1.58 -7.67 9.96
N ILE A 89 1.25 -7.88 11.24
CA ILE A 89 1.07 -9.23 11.81
C ILE A 89 -0.36 -9.43 12.29
N THR A 90 -0.91 -10.63 12.10
CA THR A 90 -2.16 -11.06 12.75
C THR A 90 -1.95 -11.24 14.25
N ALA A 91 -2.04 -10.16 15.01
CA ALA A 91 -1.91 -10.19 16.47
C ALA A 91 -2.94 -11.13 17.11
N LYS A 92 -4.16 -11.11 16.57
CA LYS A 92 -5.24 -12.05 16.86
C LYS A 92 -6.02 -12.27 15.57
N HIS A 93 -6.12 -13.52 15.12
CA HIS A 93 -6.94 -13.91 13.97
C HIS A 93 -8.35 -14.34 14.44
N HIS A 94 -9.22 -14.81 13.54
CA HIS A 94 -10.63 -15.13 13.85
C HIS A 94 -10.81 -16.20 14.94
N ASP A 95 -9.85 -17.11 15.07
CA ASP A 95 -9.79 -18.12 16.13
C ASP A 95 -9.68 -17.49 17.54
N GLY A 96 -9.29 -16.22 17.63
CA GLY A 96 -9.29 -15.48 18.89
C GLY A 96 -8.02 -15.65 19.73
N PHE A 97 -7.04 -16.43 19.26
CA PHE A 97 -5.77 -16.61 19.95
C PHE A 97 -4.91 -15.36 19.87
N CYS A 98 -4.55 -14.77 21.01
CA CYS A 98 -3.69 -13.60 21.06
C CYS A 98 -2.20 -13.99 21.05
N LEU A 99 -1.43 -13.46 20.09
CA LEU A 99 0.03 -13.63 19.98
C LEU A 99 0.85 -12.85 21.03
N TRP A 100 0.18 -12.21 21.98
CA TRP A 100 0.77 -11.52 23.12
C TRP A 100 0.02 -11.91 24.40
N PRO A 101 0.64 -11.78 25.59
CA PRO A 101 -0.01 -12.09 26.87
C PRO A 101 -1.01 -10.97 27.22
N SER A 102 -2.20 -11.03 26.61
CA SER A 102 -3.26 -10.05 26.82
C SER A 102 -3.90 -10.20 28.19
N ALA A 103 -4.19 -9.09 28.86
CA ALA A 103 -4.98 -9.09 30.10
C ALA A 103 -6.49 -9.35 29.85
N TYR A 104 -6.94 -9.35 28.60
CA TYR A 104 -8.36 -9.38 28.22
C TYR A 104 -8.80 -10.67 27.52
N SER A 105 -7.93 -11.68 27.47
CA SER A 105 -8.24 -13.03 26.95
C SER A 105 -7.48 -14.08 27.77
N THR A 106 -8.05 -15.28 27.90
CA THR A 106 -7.35 -16.46 28.42
C THR A 106 -6.82 -17.37 27.32
N HIS A 107 -7.12 -17.06 26.05
CA HIS A 107 -6.70 -17.81 24.88
C HIS A 107 -5.53 -17.07 24.22
N THR A 108 -4.33 -17.22 24.80
CA THR A 108 -3.15 -16.42 24.41
C THR A 108 -1.86 -17.24 24.50
N VAL A 109 -0.76 -16.68 23.99
CA VAL A 109 0.60 -17.23 24.18
C VAL A 109 0.97 -17.50 25.64
N ALA A 110 0.37 -16.80 26.61
CA ALA A 110 0.64 -17.01 28.04
C ALA A 110 0.20 -18.40 28.53
N GLN A 111 -0.78 -19.00 27.86
CA GLN A 111 -1.29 -20.34 28.15
C GLN A 111 -0.65 -21.42 27.27
N SER A 112 0.21 -21.03 26.32
CA SER A 112 0.90 -21.96 25.43
C SER A 112 2.17 -22.56 26.06
N LYS A 113 2.71 -23.61 25.45
CA LYS A 113 4.03 -24.19 25.83
C LYS A 113 5.20 -23.35 25.32
N TRP A 114 4.97 -22.47 24.36
CA TRP A 114 6.03 -21.67 23.77
C TRP A 114 6.68 -20.76 24.81
N LYS A 115 8.02 -20.85 24.93
CA LYS A 115 8.81 -20.12 25.93
C LYS A 115 8.24 -20.26 27.36
N GLU A 116 7.70 -21.44 27.72
CA GLU A 116 7.09 -21.70 29.03
C GLU A 116 5.97 -20.70 29.40
N GLY A 117 5.18 -20.26 28.42
CA GLY A 117 4.10 -19.29 28.62
C GLY A 117 4.58 -17.84 28.83
N LYS A 118 5.87 -17.56 28.62
CA LYS A 118 6.47 -16.21 28.78
C LYS A 118 6.74 -15.52 27.45
N GLY A 119 6.30 -16.13 26.34
CA GLY A 119 6.50 -15.59 25.01
C GLY A 119 5.60 -14.40 24.70
N ASP A 120 6.08 -13.52 23.82
CA ASP A 120 5.35 -12.37 23.31
C ASP A 120 5.83 -12.09 21.87
N VAL A 121 5.07 -12.57 20.88
CA VAL A 121 5.47 -12.45 19.46
C VAL A 121 5.43 -10.99 19.02
N LEU A 122 4.49 -10.20 19.54
CA LEU A 122 4.36 -8.78 19.21
C LEU A 122 5.56 -7.98 19.73
N LYS A 123 6.05 -8.30 20.93
CA LYS A 123 7.29 -7.71 21.45
C LYS A 123 8.49 -8.08 20.61
N ASP A 124 8.65 -9.38 20.31
CA ASP A 124 9.77 -9.89 19.49
C ASP A 124 9.78 -9.21 18.10
N LEU A 125 8.62 -9.05 17.46
CA LEU A 125 8.50 -8.39 16.16
C LEU A 125 8.65 -6.86 16.24
N SER A 126 8.08 -6.18 17.24
CA SER A 126 8.23 -4.73 17.41
C SER A 126 9.69 -4.33 17.63
N ASP A 127 10.44 -5.10 18.42
CA ASP A 127 11.87 -4.86 18.61
C ASP A 127 12.66 -5.12 17.33
N ALA A 128 12.37 -6.20 16.60
CA ALA A 128 13.02 -6.49 15.33
C ALA A 128 12.71 -5.40 14.27
N CYS A 129 11.47 -4.94 14.15
CA CYS A 129 11.12 -3.85 13.23
C CYS A 129 11.93 -2.58 13.54
N LYS A 130 12.11 -2.22 14.82
CA LYS A 130 12.96 -1.08 15.22
C LYS A 130 14.42 -1.30 14.83
N GLU A 131 14.97 -2.48 15.10
CA GLU A 131 16.35 -2.86 14.75
C GLU A 131 16.63 -2.76 13.25
N TYR A 132 15.69 -3.20 12.41
CA TYR A 132 15.85 -3.24 10.96
C TYR A 132 15.38 -1.96 10.24
N ASN A 133 14.82 -0.99 10.97
CA ASN A 133 14.18 0.22 10.44
C ASN A 133 13.01 -0.10 9.50
N LEU A 134 12.15 -1.02 9.94
CA LEU A 134 10.88 -1.38 9.30
C LEU A 134 9.73 -0.81 10.10
N LYS A 135 8.64 -0.46 9.40
CA LYS A 135 7.39 -0.08 10.04
C LYS A 135 6.63 -1.33 10.52
N LEU A 136 5.97 -1.23 11.67
CA LEU A 136 5.10 -2.29 12.20
C LEU A 136 3.63 -1.89 12.01
N GLY A 137 2.80 -2.80 11.53
CA GLY A 137 1.34 -2.70 11.54
C GLY A 137 0.74 -3.87 12.31
N ILE A 138 -0.52 -3.74 12.68
CA ILE A 138 -1.23 -4.76 13.46
C ILE A 138 -2.57 -5.05 12.81
N TYR A 139 -2.84 -6.34 12.61
CA TYR A 139 -4.18 -6.85 12.40
C TYR A 139 -4.74 -7.35 13.74
N LEU A 140 -5.96 -6.93 14.06
CA LEU A 140 -6.69 -7.43 15.21
C LEU A 140 -8.11 -7.77 14.78
N SER A 141 -8.42 -9.07 14.69
CA SER A 141 -9.71 -9.53 14.18
C SER A 141 -10.88 -9.03 15.02
N PRO A 142 -11.84 -8.29 14.42
CA PRO A 142 -13.10 -7.96 15.09
C PRO A 142 -13.93 -9.22 15.38
N TRP A 143 -14.01 -10.15 14.42
CA TRP A 143 -14.63 -11.46 14.63
C TRP A 143 -13.77 -12.31 15.57
N ASP A 144 -14.40 -12.93 16.56
CA ASP A 144 -13.74 -13.76 17.55
C ASP A 144 -14.55 -15.01 17.86
N ARG A 145 -13.97 -16.16 17.54
CA ARG A 145 -14.62 -17.47 17.73
C ARG A 145 -14.39 -18.07 19.11
N ASN A 146 -13.53 -17.47 19.94
CA ASN A 146 -13.17 -17.98 21.26
C ASN A 146 -13.79 -17.16 22.39
N HIS A 147 -13.73 -15.84 22.30
CA HIS A 147 -14.02 -14.98 23.44
C HIS A 147 -15.48 -15.12 23.91
N PRO A 148 -15.76 -15.41 25.19
CA PRO A 148 -17.11 -15.74 25.66
C PRO A 148 -18.10 -14.58 25.52
N LYS A 149 -17.61 -13.34 25.57
CA LYS A 149 -18.44 -12.14 25.37
C LYS A 149 -18.75 -11.85 23.90
N TYR A 150 -18.12 -12.50 22.93
CA TYR A 150 -18.43 -12.25 21.52
C TYR A 150 -19.91 -12.54 21.24
N GLY A 151 -20.59 -11.60 20.58
CA GLY A 151 -22.05 -11.59 20.38
C GLY A 151 -22.82 -10.79 21.45
N THR A 152 -22.15 -10.14 22.40
CA THR A 152 -22.77 -9.27 23.42
C THR A 152 -22.23 -7.84 23.35
N ALA A 153 -22.93 -6.89 23.99
CA ALA A 153 -22.49 -5.50 24.04
C ALA A 153 -21.11 -5.33 24.70
N ASP A 154 -20.81 -6.14 25.72
CA ASP A 154 -19.58 -6.07 26.51
C ASP A 154 -18.31 -6.38 25.69
N TYR A 155 -18.43 -7.10 24.57
CA TYR A 155 -17.27 -7.40 23.72
C TYR A 155 -16.68 -6.12 23.08
N ASN A 156 -17.47 -5.08 22.88
CA ASN A 156 -16.95 -3.79 22.41
C ASN A 156 -15.92 -3.21 23.39
N GLU A 157 -16.16 -3.32 24.70
CA GLU A 157 -15.21 -2.88 25.72
C GLU A 157 -13.95 -3.75 25.73
N VAL A 158 -14.10 -5.07 25.59
CA VAL A 158 -12.97 -6.01 25.45
C VAL A 158 -12.09 -5.62 24.27
N PHE A 159 -12.69 -5.41 23.10
CA PHE A 159 -11.96 -5.06 21.89
C PHE A 159 -11.26 -3.70 22.02
N VAL A 160 -11.94 -2.68 22.56
CA VAL A 160 -11.35 -1.36 22.85
C VAL A 160 -10.14 -1.47 23.78
N ASN A 161 -10.23 -2.30 24.82
CA ASN A 161 -9.15 -2.48 25.77
C ASN A 161 -7.97 -3.26 25.17
N MET A 162 -8.22 -4.27 24.34
CA MET A 162 -7.16 -4.94 23.56
C MET A 162 -6.47 -3.97 22.59
N MET A 163 -7.22 -3.10 21.90
CA MET A 163 -6.63 -2.05 21.04
C MET A 163 -5.70 -1.12 21.84
N LYS A 164 -6.17 -0.62 22.99
CA LYS A 164 -5.36 0.21 23.90
C LYS A 164 -4.10 -0.51 24.36
N GLU A 165 -4.24 -1.78 24.75
CA GLU A 165 -3.12 -2.60 25.20
C GLU A 165 -2.06 -2.75 24.12
N VAL A 166 -2.45 -3.14 22.91
CA VAL A 166 -1.51 -3.39 21.79
C VAL A 166 -0.84 -2.10 21.33
N VAL A 167 -1.60 -1.01 21.16
CA VAL A 167 -1.06 0.30 20.76
C VAL A 167 -0.06 0.83 21.79
N THR A 168 -0.41 0.79 23.07
CA THR A 168 0.43 1.35 24.13
C THR A 168 1.71 0.55 24.32
N ARG A 169 1.65 -0.78 24.17
CA ARG A 169 2.81 -1.67 24.42
C ARG A 169 3.76 -1.78 23.24
N TYR A 170 3.25 -1.79 22.00
CA TYR A 170 4.06 -2.17 20.83
C TYR A 170 4.11 -1.11 19.72
N GLY A 171 3.29 -0.07 19.81
CA GLY A 171 3.29 1.04 18.87
C GLY A 171 4.62 1.82 18.84
N PRO A 172 4.75 2.80 17.95
CA PRO A 172 3.74 3.27 16.99
C PRO A 172 3.53 2.31 15.81
N PHE A 173 2.34 2.34 15.21
CA PHE A 173 2.03 1.55 14.02
C PHE A 173 1.87 2.41 12.77
N PHE A 174 2.30 1.90 11.62
CA PHE A 174 2.00 2.54 10.33
C PHE A 174 0.61 2.21 9.82
N GLU A 175 -0.03 1.18 10.38
CA GLU A 175 -1.38 0.75 9.99
C GLU A 175 -2.01 -0.13 11.09
N PHE A 176 -3.32 0.02 11.28
CA PHE A 176 -4.13 -0.86 12.12
C PHE A 176 -5.26 -1.45 11.26
N TRP A 177 -5.37 -2.78 11.21
CA TRP A 177 -6.18 -3.49 10.25
C TRP A 177 -7.39 -4.14 10.93
N TRP A 178 -8.59 -3.68 10.58
CA TRP A 178 -9.86 -4.27 11.01
C TRP A 178 -10.48 -5.08 9.88
N ASP A 179 -10.55 -6.38 10.09
CA ASP A 179 -11.19 -7.29 9.14
C ASP A 179 -12.70 -7.12 9.08
N GLY A 180 -13.24 -7.23 7.86
CA GLY A 180 -14.68 -7.31 7.60
C GLY A 180 -15.22 -8.75 7.56
N ALA A 181 -14.36 -9.77 7.51
CA ALA A 181 -14.77 -11.16 7.40
C ALA A 181 -15.45 -11.67 8.68
N ASN A 182 -16.57 -12.36 8.50
CA ASN A 182 -17.31 -13.04 9.56
C ASN A 182 -17.98 -14.30 9.00
N GLY A 183 -17.63 -15.46 9.57
CA GLY A 183 -18.09 -16.79 9.12
C GLY A 183 -19.15 -17.46 10.01
N GLU A 184 -19.82 -16.74 10.90
CA GLU A 184 -20.84 -17.28 11.82
C GLU A 184 -22.08 -17.86 11.10
N GLY A 185 -22.34 -17.39 9.88
CA GLY A 185 -23.52 -17.78 9.09
C GLY A 185 -24.85 -17.24 9.66
N PRO A 186 -26.00 -17.63 9.08
CA PRO A 186 -27.29 -17.00 9.39
C PRO A 186 -27.78 -17.15 10.84
N ASN A 187 -27.35 -18.21 11.54
CA ASN A 187 -27.79 -18.56 12.90
C ASN A 187 -26.66 -18.47 13.94
N GLY A 188 -25.48 -18.00 13.56
CA GLY A 188 -24.37 -17.86 14.48
C GLY A 188 -24.45 -16.57 15.30
N LYS A 189 -23.40 -16.29 16.08
CA LYS A 189 -23.34 -15.11 16.91
C LYS A 189 -23.28 -13.84 16.05
N LYS A 190 -24.09 -12.84 16.40
CA LYS A 190 -24.02 -11.52 15.77
C LYS A 190 -23.45 -10.51 16.76
N GLN A 191 -22.23 -10.02 16.48
CA GLN A 191 -21.66 -8.89 17.19
C GLN A 191 -22.10 -7.59 16.53
N VAL A 192 -22.67 -6.68 17.32
CA VAL A 192 -22.88 -5.28 16.89
C VAL A 192 -21.67 -4.50 17.36
N TYR A 193 -20.81 -4.11 16.42
CA TYR A 193 -19.57 -3.38 16.71
C TYR A 193 -19.85 -1.88 16.89
N ASP A 194 -19.30 -1.30 17.95
CA ASP A 194 -19.30 0.15 18.15
C ASP A 194 -18.13 0.79 17.38
N TRP A 195 -18.24 0.80 16.05
CA TRP A 195 -17.21 1.36 15.17
C TRP A 195 -16.89 2.83 15.46
N HIS A 196 -17.86 3.59 15.96
CA HIS A 196 -17.66 4.98 16.34
C HIS A 196 -16.70 5.08 17.53
N SER A 197 -16.95 4.32 18.59
CA SER A 197 -16.06 4.23 19.75
C SER A 197 -14.68 3.68 19.38
N PHE A 198 -14.62 2.71 18.47
CA PHE A 198 -13.34 2.13 18.02
C PHE A 198 -12.49 3.18 17.28
N GLU A 199 -13.10 3.91 16.35
CA GLU A 199 -12.44 4.98 15.62
C GLU A 199 -12.02 6.11 16.56
N GLN A 200 -12.91 6.59 17.43
CA GLN A 200 -12.59 7.64 18.40
C GLN A 200 -11.45 7.23 19.35
N THR A 201 -11.44 5.97 19.77
CA THR A 201 -10.34 5.41 20.57
C THR A 201 -9.04 5.47 19.79
N MET A 202 -8.99 4.95 18.56
CA MET A 202 -7.78 4.99 17.73
C MET A 202 -7.28 6.41 17.46
N ARG A 203 -8.19 7.37 17.21
CA ARG A 203 -7.81 8.79 17.07
C ARG A 203 -7.22 9.37 18.36
N THR A 204 -7.60 8.84 19.52
CA THR A 204 -7.06 9.27 20.82
C THR A 204 -5.69 8.67 21.09
N ILE A 205 -5.54 7.35 20.93
CA ILE A 205 -4.35 6.61 21.36
C ILE A 205 -3.26 6.54 20.29
N ALA A 206 -3.62 6.66 19.01
CA ALA A 206 -2.72 6.57 17.87
C ALA A 206 -3.19 7.48 16.69
N PRO A 207 -3.26 8.81 16.88
CA PRO A 207 -3.82 9.75 15.88
C PRO A 207 -3.13 9.73 14.51
N ASN A 208 -1.89 9.25 14.44
CA ASN A 208 -1.08 9.16 13.22
C ASN A 208 -1.13 7.78 12.56
N THR A 209 -1.80 6.80 13.15
CA THR A 209 -1.95 5.46 12.56
C THR A 209 -3.20 5.45 11.68
N PRO A 210 -3.07 5.23 10.35
CA PRO A 210 -4.22 4.99 9.50
C PRO A 210 -4.86 3.65 9.86
N VAL A 211 -6.18 3.59 9.72
CA VAL A 211 -6.98 2.40 9.97
C VAL A 211 -7.57 1.88 8.66
N PHE A 212 -7.30 0.62 8.39
CA PHE A 212 -7.91 -0.15 7.32
C PHE A 212 -9.22 -0.80 7.79
N SER A 213 -10.21 -0.82 6.89
CA SER A 213 -11.29 -1.81 6.90
C SER A 213 -11.77 -2.07 5.46
N ASP A 214 -12.77 -2.94 5.31
CA ASP A 214 -13.58 -3.07 4.09
C ASP A 214 -13.91 -1.74 3.39
N ILE A 215 -14.20 -0.66 4.13
CA ILE A 215 -14.58 0.65 3.58
C ILE A 215 -13.90 1.87 4.26
N GLY A 216 -12.81 1.70 5.02
CA GLY A 216 -12.11 2.81 5.69
C GLY A 216 -12.05 2.69 7.22
N PRO A 217 -11.73 3.73 7.99
CA PRO A 217 -11.88 5.14 7.65
C PRO A 217 -10.74 5.73 6.83
N ASP A 218 -9.52 5.19 6.92
CA ASP A 218 -8.36 5.77 6.25
C ASP A 218 -7.96 4.99 5.00
N ILE A 219 -8.17 3.68 4.96
CA ILE A 219 -7.76 2.79 3.86
C ILE A 219 -8.87 1.77 3.61
N ARG A 220 -9.17 1.47 2.34
CA ARG A 220 -10.18 0.48 1.95
C ARG A 220 -9.53 -0.80 1.42
N TRP A 221 -10.24 -1.90 1.60
CA TRP A 221 -10.03 -3.11 0.81
C TRP A 221 -10.19 -2.83 -0.69
N VAL A 222 -9.32 -3.40 -1.52
CA VAL A 222 -9.43 -3.24 -2.98
C VAL A 222 -10.62 -4.00 -3.59
N GLY A 223 -11.25 -4.91 -2.83
CA GLY A 223 -12.41 -5.68 -3.30
C GLY A 223 -12.08 -7.09 -3.78
N ASN A 224 -10.81 -7.50 -3.71
CA ASN A 224 -10.38 -8.86 -4.01
C ASN A 224 -9.06 -9.21 -3.29
N GLU A 225 -8.87 -10.48 -2.97
CA GLU A 225 -7.63 -11.02 -2.40
C GLU A 225 -6.63 -11.50 -3.47
N LYS A 226 -6.83 -11.08 -4.73
CA LYS A 226 -5.88 -11.37 -5.82
C LYS A 226 -4.79 -10.29 -5.91
N GLY A 227 -4.88 -9.22 -5.12
CA GLY A 227 -3.92 -8.14 -5.08
C GLY A 227 -3.98 -7.23 -6.31
N ILE A 228 -5.16 -7.05 -6.91
CA ILE A 228 -5.34 -6.34 -8.19
C ILE A 228 -6.27 -5.14 -8.01
N ALA A 229 -5.74 -3.93 -8.22
CA ALA A 229 -6.52 -2.71 -8.39
C ALA A 229 -7.02 -2.58 -9.83
N GLY A 230 -8.08 -1.80 -10.06
CA GLY A 230 -8.58 -1.51 -11.41
C GLY A 230 -7.58 -0.71 -12.25
N SER A 231 -7.66 -0.84 -13.58
CA SER A 231 -6.86 0.00 -14.49
C SER A 231 -7.18 1.50 -14.33
N THR A 232 -8.38 1.81 -13.87
CA THR A 232 -8.77 3.07 -13.23
C THR A 232 -8.77 2.84 -11.72
N ASN A 233 -8.15 3.71 -10.94
CA ASN A 233 -8.16 3.65 -9.47
C ASN A 233 -8.16 5.07 -8.89
N TRP A 234 -9.32 5.49 -8.38
CA TRP A 234 -9.50 6.68 -7.59
C TRP A 234 -9.25 6.36 -6.11
N ASN A 235 -8.47 7.19 -5.45
CA ASN A 235 -8.28 7.14 -4.00
C ASN A 235 -9.48 7.69 -3.22
N MET A 236 -10.55 8.05 -3.92
CA MET A 236 -11.80 8.52 -3.35
C MET A 236 -12.85 7.40 -3.33
N LEU A 237 -13.63 7.33 -2.25
CA LEU A 237 -14.72 6.38 -2.09
C LEU A 237 -15.95 7.06 -1.46
N ASP A 238 -17.13 6.71 -1.97
CA ASP A 238 -18.40 6.99 -1.30
C ASP A 238 -18.81 5.80 -0.45
N THR A 239 -19.00 6.04 0.84
CA THR A 239 -19.39 5.03 1.83
C THR A 239 -20.84 5.17 2.29
N ALA A 240 -21.58 6.12 1.72
CA ALA A 240 -22.97 6.35 2.09
C ALA A 240 -23.82 5.10 1.80
N GLY A 241 -24.53 4.62 2.82
CA GLY A 241 -25.35 3.41 2.73
C GLY A 241 -24.62 2.10 3.06
N PHE A 242 -23.33 2.16 3.40
CA PHE A 242 -22.54 1.00 3.82
C PHE A 242 -22.03 1.17 5.26
N ASN A 243 -21.96 0.05 5.99
CA ASN A 243 -21.40 -0.03 7.33
C ASN A 243 -20.33 -1.11 7.35
N ARG A 244 -19.22 -0.86 8.05
CA ARG A 244 -18.11 -1.81 8.18
C ARG A 244 -18.57 -3.15 8.71
N GLY A 245 -18.18 -4.23 8.04
CA GLY A 245 -18.54 -5.60 8.40
C GLY A 245 -20.00 -5.98 8.15
N GLU A 246 -20.83 -5.07 7.64
CA GLU A 246 -22.22 -5.35 7.23
C GLU A 246 -22.41 -5.28 5.71
N GLY A 247 -21.36 -4.89 4.98
CA GLY A 247 -21.35 -4.80 3.53
C GLY A 247 -20.50 -3.64 3.03
N ALA A 248 -20.00 -3.77 1.82
CA ALA A 248 -19.19 -2.77 1.15
C ALA A 248 -19.78 -2.45 -0.23
N PRO A 249 -19.36 -1.34 -0.87
CA PRO A 249 -19.62 -1.14 -2.29
C PRO A 249 -19.24 -2.38 -3.10
N PRO A 250 -19.87 -2.61 -4.27
CA PRO A 250 -19.53 -3.75 -5.10
C PRO A 250 -18.04 -3.74 -5.50
N THR A 251 -17.49 -4.92 -5.78
CA THR A 251 -16.06 -5.08 -6.08
C THR A 251 -15.56 -4.20 -7.21
N ASP A 252 -16.37 -3.93 -8.23
CA ASP A 252 -16.01 -2.99 -9.30
C ASP A 252 -15.74 -1.59 -8.75
N THR A 253 -16.55 -1.13 -7.80
CA THR A 253 -16.42 0.16 -7.13
C THR A 253 -15.23 0.18 -6.19
N LEU A 254 -14.97 -0.90 -5.43
CA LEU A 254 -13.80 -0.97 -4.54
C LEU A 254 -12.48 -0.96 -5.33
N THR A 255 -12.44 -1.72 -6.44
CA THR A 255 -11.25 -1.81 -7.31
C THR A 255 -10.97 -0.51 -8.05
N THR A 256 -12.00 0.29 -8.39
CA THR A 256 -11.82 1.54 -9.15
C THR A 256 -11.92 2.82 -8.34
N GLY A 257 -12.54 2.80 -7.16
CA GLY A 257 -12.99 3.99 -6.44
C GLY A 257 -14.04 4.80 -7.20
N ASN A 258 -14.40 5.97 -6.67
CA ASN A 258 -15.40 6.87 -7.25
C ASN A 258 -14.75 8.16 -7.74
N TYR A 259 -15.00 8.54 -9.01
CA TYR A 259 -14.59 9.84 -9.58
C TYR A 259 -15.06 11.04 -8.73
N ASN A 260 -16.25 10.93 -8.14
CA ASN A 260 -16.86 11.94 -7.27
C ASN A 260 -16.93 11.53 -5.80
N GLY A 261 -16.12 10.56 -5.38
CA GLY A 261 -16.12 10.08 -3.99
C GLY A 261 -15.87 11.21 -3.00
N LYS A 262 -16.60 11.19 -1.88
CA LYS A 262 -16.55 12.24 -0.84
C LYS A 262 -15.41 12.09 0.16
N ASN A 263 -14.81 10.90 0.26
CA ASN A 263 -13.78 10.62 1.24
C ASN A 263 -12.52 10.13 0.54
N TRP A 264 -11.34 10.60 0.97
CA TRP A 264 -10.07 10.02 0.55
C TRP A 264 -9.84 8.73 1.34
N ILE A 265 -10.07 7.58 0.71
CA ILE A 265 -9.94 6.24 1.29
C ILE A 265 -9.25 5.36 0.24
N PRO A 266 -7.92 5.44 0.09
CA PRO A 266 -7.15 4.72 -0.92
C PRO A 266 -7.28 3.19 -0.78
N ALA A 267 -7.10 2.50 -1.91
CA ALA A 267 -7.14 1.04 -1.95
C ALA A 267 -5.81 0.41 -1.50
N GLU A 268 -5.91 -0.60 -0.64
CA GLU A 268 -4.85 -1.55 -0.35
C GLU A 268 -5.15 -2.89 -1.05
N CYS A 269 -4.15 -3.41 -1.78
CA CYS A 269 -4.23 -4.69 -2.48
C CYS A 269 -3.57 -5.77 -1.64
N ASP A 270 -4.38 -6.49 -0.88
CA ASP A 270 -3.98 -7.64 -0.08
C ASP A 270 -3.99 -8.93 -0.92
N VAL A 271 -2.93 -9.73 -0.77
CA VAL A 271 -2.78 -11.02 -1.47
C VAL A 271 -1.73 -11.87 -0.79
N SER A 272 -1.92 -13.19 -0.74
CA SER A 272 -0.89 -14.11 -0.25
C SER A 272 0.15 -14.47 -1.33
N ILE A 273 1.41 -14.68 -0.93
CA ILE A 273 2.45 -15.26 -1.78
C ILE A 273 2.13 -16.73 -2.14
N ARG A 274 1.29 -17.38 -1.33
CA ARG A 274 0.78 -18.75 -1.50
C ARG A 274 -0.70 -18.74 -1.89
N PRO A 275 -1.34 -19.90 -2.13
CA PRO A 275 -2.79 -19.98 -2.21
C PRO A 275 -3.50 -19.62 -0.89
N GLY A 276 -3.03 -20.14 0.26
CA GLY A 276 -3.55 -19.82 1.58
C GLY A 276 -2.88 -18.61 2.25
N TRP A 277 -3.53 -18.05 3.27
CA TRP A 277 -2.99 -17.01 4.13
C TRP A 277 -2.04 -17.59 5.18
N PHE A 278 -2.37 -18.74 5.79
CA PHE A 278 -1.48 -19.42 6.72
C PHE A 278 -0.52 -20.36 5.98
N TYR A 279 0.52 -20.81 6.67
CA TYR A 279 1.48 -21.74 6.09
C TYR A 279 0.90 -23.15 6.01
N HIS A 280 0.88 -23.70 4.79
CA HIS A 280 0.62 -25.10 4.51
C HIS A 280 1.80 -25.71 3.75
N ALA A 281 2.34 -26.84 4.25
CA ALA A 281 3.49 -27.49 3.61
C ALA A 281 3.16 -28.01 2.19
N ASN A 282 1.90 -28.35 1.92
CA ASN A 282 1.43 -28.77 0.60
C ASN A 282 1.33 -27.62 -0.43
N GLU A 283 1.65 -26.38 -0.02
CA GLU A 283 1.71 -25.20 -0.87
C GLU A 283 3.14 -24.75 -1.18
N ASP A 284 4.17 -25.47 -0.68
CA ASP A 284 5.56 -25.11 -0.91
C ASP A 284 5.93 -25.05 -2.40
N ASP A 285 5.32 -25.87 -3.24
CA ASP A 285 5.52 -25.84 -4.70
C ASP A 285 4.54 -24.91 -5.44
N LYS A 286 3.73 -24.15 -4.69
CA LYS A 286 2.72 -23.19 -5.19
C LYS A 286 3.02 -21.75 -4.81
N VAL A 287 4.21 -21.48 -4.23
CA VAL A 287 4.71 -20.14 -3.97
C VAL A 287 4.79 -19.37 -5.28
N LYS A 288 4.22 -18.15 -5.31
CA LYS A 288 4.28 -17.27 -6.49
C LYS A 288 5.74 -16.98 -6.87
N SER A 289 6.04 -17.10 -8.15
CA SER A 289 7.35 -16.77 -8.72
C SER A 289 7.67 -15.27 -8.62
N PRO A 290 8.96 -14.88 -8.70
CA PRO A 290 9.38 -13.48 -8.80
C PRO A 290 8.62 -12.66 -9.86
N GLN A 291 8.36 -13.25 -11.03
CA GLN A 291 7.65 -12.61 -12.14
C GLN A 291 6.18 -12.39 -11.81
N GLN A 292 5.51 -13.35 -11.17
CA GLN A 292 4.13 -13.18 -10.70
C GLN A 292 4.03 -12.08 -9.63
N LEU A 293 5.01 -11.98 -8.73
CA LEU A 293 5.07 -10.89 -7.74
C LEU A 293 5.32 -9.53 -8.40
N PHE A 294 6.13 -9.48 -9.46
CA PHE A 294 6.33 -8.27 -10.25
C PHE A 294 5.04 -7.83 -10.97
N ASP A 295 4.30 -8.76 -11.58
CA ASP A 295 3.00 -8.49 -12.20
C ASP A 295 1.99 -7.95 -11.17
N LEU A 296 1.94 -8.54 -9.97
CA LEU A 296 1.13 -8.01 -8.86
C LEU A 296 1.53 -6.60 -8.48
N TYR A 297 2.83 -6.28 -8.42
CA TYR A 297 3.30 -4.91 -8.15
C TYR A 297 2.84 -3.91 -9.21
N LEU A 298 2.88 -4.27 -10.50
CA LEU A 298 2.35 -3.44 -11.57
C LEU A 298 0.83 -3.22 -11.42
N LYS A 299 0.09 -4.27 -11.03
CA LYS A 299 -1.38 -4.25 -10.89
C LYS A 299 -1.90 -3.68 -9.57
N SER A 300 -1.02 -3.30 -8.64
CA SER A 300 -1.34 -2.69 -7.35
C SER A 300 -0.65 -1.34 -7.18
N ALA A 301 0.59 -1.31 -6.71
CA ALA A 301 1.42 -0.11 -6.56
C ALA A 301 1.61 0.66 -7.88
N GLY A 302 1.70 -0.06 -8.99
CA GLY A 302 1.73 0.51 -10.34
C GLY A 302 0.40 1.11 -10.79
N ARG A 303 -0.68 0.97 -10.02
CA ARG A 303 -1.99 1.60 -10.26
C ARG A 303 -2.39 2.54 -9.12
N GLY A 304 -1.42 2.97 -8.31
CA GLY A 304 -1.62 3.98 -7.26
C GLY A 304 -2.27 3.44 -5.98
N ALA A 305 -2.40 2.12 -5.84
CA ALA A 305 -2.75 1.44 -4.59
C ALA A 305 -1.48 1.08 -3.78
N ALA A 306 -1.63 0.43 -2.63
CA ALA A 306 -0.52 -0.27 -1.97
C ALA A 306 -0.57 -1.78 -2.25
N LEU A 307 0.58 -2.46 -2.18
CA LEU A 307 0.68 -3.93 -2.19
C LEU A 307 0.97 -4.44 -0.78
N LEU A 308 0.00 -5.11 -0.18
CA LEU A 308 0.15 -5.88 1.06
C LEU A 308 0.31 -7.36 0.71
N LEU A 309 1.55 -7.85 0.74
CA LEU A 309 1.84 -9.24 0.36
C LEU A 309 1.98 -10.12 1.60
N ASN A 310 1.06 -11.06 1.81
CA ASN A 310 1.17 -12.02 2.89
C ASN A 310 2.26 -13.07 2.63
N VAL A 311 3.08 -13.33 3.64
CA VAL A 311 4.18 -14.28 3.65
C VAL A 311 4.14 -15.01 5.00
N PRO A 312 3.47 -16.18 5.08
CA PRO A 312 3.23 -16.84 6.35
C PRO A 312 4.50 -17.52 6.87
N PRO A 313 4.91 -17.26 8.13
CA PRO A 313 5.91 -18.08 8.80
C PRO A 313 5.42 -19.54 8.93
N ASP A 314 6.34 -20.48 8.81
CA ASP A 314 6.07 -21.91 8.93
C ASP A 314 5.97 -22.38 10.40
N ARG A 315 5.81 -23.69 10.61
CA ARG A 315 5.70 -24.29 11.95
C ARG A 315 6.96 -24.16 12.81
N ARG A 316 8.13 -23.87 12.22
CA ARG A 316 9.33 -23.52 12.98
C ARG A 316 9.22 -22.10 13.54
N GLY A 317 8.41 -21.24 12.92
CA GLY A 317 8.32 -19.80 13.20
C GLY A 317 9.25 -18.98 12.30
N LEU A 318 9.58 -19.49 11.11
CA LEU A 318 10.48 -18.85 10.14
C LEU A 318 9.76 -18.61 8.82
N ILE A 319 10.11 -17.55 8.09
CA ILE A 319 9.73 -17.48 6.67
C ILE A 319 10.45 -18.60 5.93
N ASN A 320 9.69 -19.44 5.23
CA ASN A 320 10.22 -20.59 4.49
C ASN A 320 11.14 -20.12 3.35
N GLU A 321 12.14 -20.95 3.07
CA GLU A 321 13.25 -20.65 2.17
C GLU A 321 12.76 -20.37 0.73
N LYS A 322 11.67 -21.01 0.29
CA LYS A 322 11.07 -20.80 -1.03
C LYS A 322 10.41 -19.41 -1.13
N ASP A 323 9.67 -19.00 -0.10
CA ASP A 323 9.08 -17.66 -0.02
C ASP A 323 10.17 -16.58 0.01
N SER A 324 11.22 -16.80 0.82
CA SER A 324 12.37 -15.89 0.85
C SER A 324 13.02 -15.78 -0.52
N ALA A 325 13.25 -16.89 -1.23
CA ALA A 325 13.86 -16.86 -2.56
C ALA A 325 12.99 -16.10 -3.58
N ALA A 326 11.66 -16.29 -3.55
CA ALA A 326 10.73 -15.57 -4.40
C ALA A 326 10.75 -14.06 -4.14
N LEU A 327 10.79 -13.64 -2.87
CA LEU A 327 10.86 -12.23 -2.47
C LEU A 327 12.17 -11.56 -2.93
N ILE A 328 13.31 -12.23 -2.80
CA ILE A 328 14.61 -11.70 -3.23
C ILE A 328 14.67 -11.64 -4.76
N GLY A 329 14.16 -12.66 -5.46
CA GLY A 329 14.02 -12.61 -6.91
C GLY A 329 13.15 -11.44 -7.36
N PHE A 330 12.01 -11.21 -6.70
CA PHE A 330 11.12 -10.10 -6.98
C PHE A 330 11.82 -8.74 -6.77
N LYS A 331 12.58 -8.58 -5.68
CA LYS A 331 13.40 -7.37 -5.45
C LYS A 331 14.39 -7.13 -6.59
N LYS A 332 15.12 -8.18 -6.99
CA LYS A 332 16.09 -8.11 -8.08
C LYS A 332 15.43 -7.61 -9.37
N LEU A 333 14.28 -8.18 -9.75
CA LEU A 333 13.54 -7.75 -10.95
C LEU A 333 13.12 -6.27 -10.86
N ARG A 334 12.67 -5.79 -9.69
CA ARG A 334 12.33 -4.36 -9.49
C ARG A 334 13.55 -3.46 -9.61
N ASP A 335 14.65 -3.82 -8.98
CA ASP A 335 15.88 -3.02 -9.02
C ASP A 335 16.42 -2.91 -10.44
N GLU A 336 16.49 -4.03 -11.17
CA GLU A 336 16.98 -4.06 -12.55
C GLU A 336 16.05 -3.29 -13.49
N SER A 337 14.74 -3.45 -13.34
CA SER A 337 13.74 -2.77 -14.18
C SER A 337 13.78 -1.24 -14.05
N PHE A 338 14.00 -0.73 -12.84
CA PHE A 338 13.95 0.70 -12.56
C PHE A 338 15.33 1.32 -12.30
N ALA A 339 16.43 0.62 -12.63
CA ALA A 339 17.80 1.08 -12.40
C ALA A 339 18.17 2.34 -13.19
N VAL A 340 17.68 2.45 -14.43
CA VAL A 340 18.07 3.52 -15.35
C VAL A 340 16.84 4.25 -15.87
N ASN A 341 16.54 5.40 -15.27
CA ASN A 341 15.54 6.33 -15.79
C ASN A 341 16.10 7.07 -17.01
N LEU A 342 15.64 6.69 -18.20
CA LEU A 342 16.05 7.29 -19.48
C LEU A 342 15.67 8.77 -19.57
N ALA A 343 14.64 9.21 -18.83
CA ALA A 343 14.23 10.62 -18.77
C ALA A 343 15.31 11.51 -18.14
N ALA A 344 16.20 10.97 -17.31
CA ALA A 344 17.25 11.73 -16.63
C ALA A 344 18.22 12.41 -17.63
N THR A 345 18.47 11.77 -18.77
CA THR A 345 19.38 12.28 -19.83
C THR A 345 18.64 12.93 -21.00
N ALA A 346 17.30 12.86 -21.02
CA ALA A 346 16.50 13.46 -22.07
C ALA A 346 16.45 14.99 -21.93
N ARG A 347 16.32 15.68 -23.07
CA ARG A 347 15.88 17.08 -23.07
C ARG A 347 14.39 17.10 -22.69
N LYS A 348 14.07 17.80 -21.60
CA LYS A 348 12.73 17.86 -21.01
C LYS A 348 12.09 19.17 -21.46
N GLU A 349 10.96 19.14 -22.14
CA GLU A 349 10.34 20.37 -22.66
C GLU A 349 8.86 20.40 -22.36
N THR A 350 8.37 21.53 -21.86
CA THR A 350 6.94 21.80 -21.71
C THR A 350 6.52 22.73 -22.84
N TYR A 351 5.49 22.35 -23.58
CA TYR A 351 4.87 23.17 -24.61
C TYR A 351 3.47 23.57 -24.20
N TYR A 352 3.11 24.82 -24.50
CA TYR A 352 1.77 25.38 -24.36
C TYR A 352 1.30 25.84 -25.73
N ASP A 353 0.16 25.33 -26.23
CA ASP A 353 -0.37 25.65 -27.57
C ASP A 353 0.70 25.50 -28.68
N ASN A 354 1.51 24.43 -28.59
CA ASN A 354 2.65 24.13 -29.49
C ASN A 354 3.81 25.14 -29.46
N VAL A 355 3.82 26.09 -28.53
CA VAL A 355 4.94 27.00 -28.28
C VAL A 355 5.75 26.47 -27.11
N LEU A 356 7.08 26.42 -27.25
CA LEU A 356 7.97 26.03 -26.16
C LEU A 356 7.79 27.01 -25.00
N PHE A 357 7.26 26.51 -23.88
CA PHE A 357 6.99 27.30 -22.68
C PHE A 357 8.15 27.19 -21.68
N LYS A 358 8.69 25.98 -21.48
CA LYS A 358 9.78 25.72 -20.54
C LYS A 358 10.72 24.63 -21.07
N LYS A 359 12.03 24.82 -20.88
CA LYS A 359 13.09 23.86 -21.27
C LYS A 359 13.37 22.76 -20.25
N GLN A 360 12.55 22.64 -19.20
CA GLN A 360 12.65 21.56 -18.21
C GLN A 360 11.34 21.44 -17.43
N PHE A 361 10.92 20.22 -17.09
CA PHE A 361 9.83 19.97 -16.15
C PHE A 361 10.24 18.93 -15.10
N PHE A 362 9.31 18.62 -14.19
CA PHE A 362 9.37 17.69 -13.04
C PHE A 362 9.63 16.22 -13.47
N ALA A 363 10.80 15.97 -14.04
CA ALA A 363 11.30 14.64 -14.38
C ALA A 363 12.73 14.50 -13.86
N ASP A 364 12.95 14.96 -12.63
CA ASP A 364 14.27 15.06 -11.99
C ASP A 364 14.48 14.00 -10.90
N GLY A 365 13.49 13.16 -10.64
CA GLY A 365 13.56 12.13 -9.60
C GLY A 365 13.31 12.67 -8.21
N ASP A 366 12.84 13.92 -8.09
CA ASP A 366 12.44 14.55 -6.84
C ASP A 366 10.93 14.76 -6.82
N ALA A 367 10.24 13.86 -6.12
CA ALA A 367 8.78 13.90 -5.97
C ALA A 367 8.25 15.16 -5.26
N THR A 368 9.12 16.01 -4.70
CA THR A 368 8.74 17.31 -4.12
C THR A 368 8.66 18.41 -5.17
N THR A 369 9.21 18.20 -6.38
CA THR A 369 9.02 19.10 -7.51
C THR A 369 7.74 18.73 -8.26
N PHE A 370 6.94 19.74 -8.64
CA PHE A 370 5.66 19.50 -9.33
C PHE A 370 5.20 20.73 -10.11
N GLU A 371 4.27 20.51 -11.05
CA GLU A 371 3.63 21.57 -11.83
C GLU A 371 2.10 21.46 -11.75
N ARG A 372 1.45 22.58 -11.44
CA ARG A 372 -0.01 22.72 -11.50
C ARG A 372 -0.44 23.11 -12.91
N ASN A 373 -1.21 22.25 -13.56
CA ASN A 373 -1.61 22.40 -14.95
C ASN A 373 -2.99 23.03 -15.12
N ILE A 374 -3.06 24.36 -14.96
CA ILE A 374 -4.32 25.10 -15.13
C ILE A 374 -4.88 24.94 -16.56
N ASN A 375 -4.00 24.87 -17.56
CA ASN A 375 -4.36 24.73 -18.96
C ASN A 375 -3.97 23.37 -19.54
N TYR A 376 -4.14 22.28 -18.77
CA TYR A 376 -3.67 20.94 -19.14
C TYR A 376 -4.03 20.51 -20.57
N GLN A 377 -5.19 20.93 -21.09
CA GLN A 377 -5.68 20.62 -22.45
C GLN A 377 -4.78 21.17 -23.57
N LYS A 378 -3.99 22.20 -23.25
CA LYS A 378 -3.07 22.88 -24.16
C LYS A 378 -1.60 22.56 -23.87
N THR A 379 -1.35 21.81 -22.79
CA THR A 379 -0.01 21.47 -22.33
C THR A 379 0.43 20.12 -22.87
N SER A 380 1.69 20.02 -23.30
CA SER A 380 2.33 18.74 -23.56
C SER A 380 3.74 18.69 -22.98
N TYR A 381 4.08 17.54 -22.42
CA TYR A 381 5.39 17.24 -21.82
C TYR A 381 6.18 16.36 -22.76
N TRP A 382 7.40 16.78 -23.07
CA TRP A 382 8.26 16.09 -24.02
C TRP A 382 9.55 15.66 -23.35
N LEU A 383 9.91 14.41 -23.57
CA LEU A 383 11.24 13.87 -23.33
C LEU A 383 11.85 13.57 -24.69
N ARG A 384 12.87 14.32 -25.09
CA ARG A 384 13.57 14.15 -26.37
C ARG A 384 14.95 13.57 -26.15
N PHE A 385 15.25 12.49 -26.86
CA PHE A 385 16.54 11.83 -26.78
C PHE A 385 17.43 12.25 -27.95
N ASP A 386 18.71 12.52 -27.68
CA ASP A 386 19.67 12.86 -28.74
C ASP A 386 19.93 11.68 -29.69
N LYS A 387 19.82 10.46 -29.14
CA LYS A 387 19.82 9.20 -29.89
C LYS A 387 18.58 8.41 -29.49
N GLY A 388 17.89 7.82 -30.47
CA GLY A 388 16.69 7.02 -30.22
C GLY A 388 16.95 5.90 -29.20
N GLN A 389 16.10 5.83 -28.18
CA GLN A 389 16.19 4.90 -27.06
C GLN A 389 15.19 3.76 -27.25
N ARG A 390 15.57 2.54 -26.86
CA ARG A 390 14.60 1.46 -26.64
C ARG A 390 13.94 1.68 -25.29
N LEU A 391 12.63 1.55 -25.23
CA LEU A 391 11.83 1.72 -24.02
C LEU A 391 10.53 0.91 -24.12
N ASN A 392 10.03 0.47 -22.98
CA ASN A 392 8.81 -0.34 -22.82
C ASN A 392 8.04 -0.03 -21.53
N CYS A 393 8.46 0.99 -20.78
CA CYS A 393 7.84 1.35 -19.51
C CYS A 393 7.84 2.87 -19.29
N VAL A 394 6.71 3.41 -18.84
CA VAL A 394 6.56 4.80 -18.39
C VAL A 394 5.97 4.82 -16.99
N VAL A 395 6.53 5.66 -16.11
CA VAL A 395 6.00 5.89 -14.76
C VAL A 395 5.55 7.35 -14.64
N LEU A 396 4.32 7.55 -14.18
CA LEU A 396 3.73 8.87 -13.95
C LEU A 396 3.38 9.03 -12.48
N ARG A 397 3.46 10.25 -11.94
CA ARG A 397 3.03 10.55 -10.57
C ARG A 397 2.29 11.88 -10.50
N GLU A 398 1.24 11.93 -9.69
CA GLU A 398 0.63 13.17 -9.22
C GLU A 398 1.17 13.55 -7.84
N ALA A 399 1.26 14.85 -7.58
CA ALA A 399 1.49 15.41 -6.26
C ALA A 399 0.20 15.33 -5.42
N ILE A 400 -0.10 14.12 -4.93
CA ILE A 400 -1.40 13.78 -4.31
C ILE A 400 -1.71 14.57 -3.02
N GLN A 401 -0.76 15.28 -2.42
CA GLN A 401 -1.05 16.21 -1.32
C GLN A 401 -2.04 17.32 -1.71
N PHE A 402 -2.26 17.52 -3.02
CA PHE A 402 -3.26 18.45 -3.54
C PHE A 402 -4.55 17.77 -4.02
N GLY A 403 -4.68 16.45 -3.85
CA GLY A 403 -5.77 15.64 -4.40
C GLY A 403 -5.36 14.85 -5.65
N GLN A 404 -6.28 14.04 -6.16
CA GLN A 404 -6.12 13.26 -7.38
C GLN A 404 -7.06 13.82 -8.45
N HIS A 405 -6.52 14.18 -9.61
CA HIS A 405 -7.25 15.00 -10.58
C HIS A 405 -7.31 14.35 -11.96
N THR A 406 -6.22 13.72 -12.40
CA THR A 406 -6.12 13.18 -13.76
C THR A 406 -7.14 12.06 -13.98
N SER A 407 -7.98 12.20 -15.01
CA SER A 407 -9.02 11.24 -15.38
C SER A 407 -8.89 10.71 -16.80
N GLY A 408 -7.99 11.29 -17.58
CA GLY A 408 -7.58 10.79 -18.89
C GLY A 408 -6.22 11.35 -19.26
N PHE A 409 -5.38 10.51 -19.84
CA PHE A 409 -4.11 10.93 -20.42
C PHE A 409 -3.74 10.05 -21.61
N LYS A 410 -2.80 10.54 -22.41
CA LYS A 410 -2.11 9.76 -23.43
C LYS A 410 -0.60 9.98 -23.40
N ILE A 411 0.11 8.93 -23.80
CA ILE A 411 1.55 8.93 -24.04
C ILE A 411 1.75 8.55 -25.51
N GLU A 412 2.53 9.34 -26.22
CA GLU A 412 2.89 9.06 -27.60
C GLU A 412 4.40 8.82 -27.68
N LEU A 413 4.78 7.73 -28.35
CA LEU A 413 6.17 7.38 -28.65
C LEU A 413 6.44 7.83 -30.08
N LEU A 414 7.50 8.61 -30.30
CA LEU A 414 7.74 9.24 -31.59
C LEU A 414 9.13 8.92 -32.14
N ASP A 415 9.24 8.87 -33.47
CA ASP A 415 10.50 8.96 -34.22
C ASP A 415 10.43 10.16 -35.16
N GLY A 416 11.18 11.22 -34.82
CA GLY A 416 11.00 12.54 -35.42
C GLY A 416 9.56 13.06 -35.21
N ALA A 417 8.84 13.32 -36.30
CA ALA A 417 7.45 13.77 -36.28
C ALA A 417 6.43 12.62 -36.33
N ARG A 418 6.87 11.38 -36.60
CA ARG A 418 5.99 10.22 -36.73
C ARG A 418 5.65 9.67 -35.36
N VAL A 419 4.36 9.52 -35.07
CA VAL A 419 3.88 8.75 -33.91
C VAL A 419 4.00 7.26 -34.23
N LEU A 420 4.81 6.55 -33.45
CA LEU A 420 4.98 5.09 -33.55
C LEU A 420 3.87 4.35 -32.79
N GLN A 421 3.50 4.86 -31.62
CA GLN A 421 2.50 4.26 -30.74
C GLN A 421 1.85 5.33 -29.87
N THR A 422 0.55 5.17 -29.61
CA THR A 422 -0.20 5.93 -28.62
C THR A 422 -0.72 4.99 -27.54
N ILE A 423 -0.44 5.32 -26.28
CA ILE A 423 -0.91 4.62 -25.08
C ILE A 423 -1.87 5.56 -24.36
N THR A 424 -3.03 5.05 -23.94
CA THR A 424 -4.03 5.84 -23.22
C THR A 424 -4.26 5.26 -21.84
N GLY A 425 -4.57 6.13 -20.87
CA GLY A 425 -4.98 5.72 -19.53
C GLY A 425 -5.95 6.73 -18.91
N THR A 426 -6.46 6.39 -17.74
CA THR A 426 -7.45 7.19 -17.00
C THR A 426 -6.79 7.91 -15.82
N THR A 427 -6.59 7.23 -14.70
CA THR A 427 -6.05 7.80 -13.45
C THR A 427 -4.54 7.64 -13.35
N ILE A 428 -3.87 8.62 -12.74
CA ILE A 428 -2.46 8.55 -12.34
C ILE A 428 -2.34 8.31 -10.84
N GLY A 429 -2.85 9.23 -10.02
CA GLY A 429 -2.74 9.14 -8.56
C GLY A 429 -1.28 9.19 -8.09
N ARG A 430 -0.99 8.51 -6.98
CA ARG A 430 0.35 8.50 -6.37
C ARG A 430 1.43 7.96 -7.32
N LYS A 431 1.11 6.92 -8.10
CA LYS A 431 1.99 6.30 -9.08
C LYS A 431 1.17 5.54 -10.12
N ARG A 432 1.56 5.70 -11.38
CA ARG A 432 1.07 4.89 -12.49
C ARG A 432 2.23 4.33 -13.30
N ILE A 433 2.40 3.02 -13.30
CA ILE A 433 3.36 2.30 -14.15
C ILE A 433 2.60 1.73 -15.35
N LEU A 434 3.09 2.00 -16.55
CA LEU A 434 2.53 1.53 -17.81
C LEU A 434 3.61 0.78 -18.56
N THR A 435 3.37 -0.49 -18.86
CA THR A 435 4.26 -1.32 -19.66
C THR A 435 3.62 -1.63 -21.02
N PHE A 436 4.46 -1.83 -22.04
CA PHE A 436 4.05 -2.05 -23.43
C PHE A 436 5.18 -2.72 -24.21
N PRO A 437 4.94 -3.33 -25.38
CA PRO A 437 6.02 -3.94 -26.17
C PRO A 437 7.16 -2.95 -26.47
N SER A 438 8.43 -3.40 -26.45
CA SER A 438 9.60 -2.54 -26.66
C SER A 438 9.58 -1.80 -28.00
N VAL A 439 9.75 -0.48 -27.94
CA VAL A 439 9.82 0.41 -29.10
C VAL A 439 11.11 1.23 -29.04
N LYS A 440 11.76 1.42 -30.19
CA LYS A 440 12.84 2.40 -30.32
C LYS A 440 12.25 3.75 -30.72
N ALA A 441 12.31 4.74 -29.84
CA ALA A 441 11.73 6.07 -30.04
C ALA A 441 12.78 7.19 -29.83
N SER A 442 12.66 8.27 -30.60
CA SER A 442 13.44 9.50 -30.43
C SER A 442 12.81 10.47 -29.42
N ALA A 443 11.52 10.32 -29.11
CA ALA A 443 10.85 11.11 -28.09
C ALA A 443 9.66 10.39 -27.43
N VAL A 444 9.34 10.82 -26.21
CA VAL A 444 8.09 10.49 -25.50
C VAL A 444 7.33 11.79 -25.27
N ARG A 445 6.03 11.80 -25.61
CA ARG A 445 5.13 12.93 -25.38
C ARG A 445 3.99 12.53 -24.44
N PHE A 446 3.91 13.15 -23.28
CA PHE A 446 2.84 12.97 -22.30
C PHE A 446 1.84 14.13 -22.35
N ILE A 447 0.55 13.81 -22.44
CA ILE A 447 -0.54 14.77 -22.56
C ILE A 447 -1.67 14.33 -21.63
N ILE A 448 -2.16 15.26 -20.82
CA ILE A 448 -3.38 15.05 -20.04
C ILE A 448 -4.57 15.39 -20.94
N THR A 449 -5.50 14.46 -21.09
CA THR A 449 -6.67 14.59 -21.97
C THR A 449 -7.95 14.89 -21.21
N ALA A 450 -8.02 14.51 -19.94
CA ALA A 450 -9.14 14.82 -19.06
C ALA A 450 -8.69 14.90 -17.60
N ALA A 451 -9.34 15.77 -16.83
CA ALA A 451 -9.12 15.90 -15.41
C ALA A 451 -10.37 16.39 -14.67
N LYS A 452 -10.49 15.99 -13.42
CA LYS A 452 -11.30 16.68 -12.41
C LYS A 452 -10.43 17.74 -11.77
N GLY A 453 -10.79 19.01 -11.90
CA GLY A 453 -9.99 20.11 -11.35
C GLY A 453 -8.67 20.33 -12.10
N THR A 454 -7.62 20.73 -11.36
CA THR A 454 -6.30 21.09 -11.93
C THR A 454 -5.28 20.00 -11.62
N PRO A 455 -4.83 19.22 -12.63
CA PRO A 455 -3.79 18.22 -12.44
C PRO A 455 -2.50 18.80 -11.86
N VAL A 456 -1.90 18.06 -10.94
CA VAL A 456 -0.59 18.40 -10.37
C VAL A 456 0.33 17.23 -10.58
N ILE A 457 1.19 17.31 -11.59
CA ILE A 457 2.09 16.20 -11.95
C ILE A 457 3.44 16.45 -11.31
N SER A 458 4.03 15.42 -10.73
CA SER A 458 5.32 15.46 -10.04
C SER A 458 6.40 14.64 -10.72
N GLU A 459 6.07 13.59 -11.47
CA GLU A 459 7.09 12.82 -12.20
C GLU A 459 6.59 12.26 -13.54
N VAL A 460 7.49 12.22 -14.52
CA VAL A 460 7.38 11.44 -15.77
C VAL A 460 8.71 10.76 -16.03
N GLU A 461 8.75 9.46 -15.77
CA GLU A 461 9.95 8.63 -15.90
C GLU A 461 9.78 7.62 -17.04
N VAL A 462 10.90 7.20 -17.63
CA VAL A 462 10.90 6.27 -18.78
C VAL A 462 11.97 5.22 -18.58
N TYR A 463 11.62 3.95 -18.80
CA TYR A 463 12.50 2.81 -18.57
C TYR A 463 12.46 1.81 -19.73
N ASN A 464 13.50 0.98 -19.78
CA ASN A 464 13.56 -0.22 -20.61
C ASN A 464 13.75 -1.45 -19.72
N ILE A 465 12.64 -2.07 -19.34
CA ILE A 465 12.56 -3.27 -18.51
C ILE A 465 12.74 -4.53 -19.36
N ASP A 466 12.86 -5.70 -18.72
CA ASP A 466 12.82 -6.98 -19.44
C ASP A 466 11.45 -7.20 -20.10
N ASP A 467 11.43 -7.59 -21.37
CA ASP A 467 10.19 -7.82 -22.12
C ASP A 467 9.34 -8.96 -21.53
N SER A 468 9.92 -9.87 -20.74
CA SER A 468 9.14 -10.89 -20.02
C SER A 468 8.34 -10.34 -18.83
N LEU A 469 8.59 -9.10 -18.42
CA LEU A 469 7.96 -8.43 -17.27
C LEU A 469 6.89 -7.42 -17.66
N ILE A 470 6.63 -7.26 -18.95
CA ILE A 470 5.51 -6.43 -19.41
C ILE A 470 4.19 -7.05 -18.94
N GLU A 471 3.26 -6.19 -18.53
CA GLU A 471 1.96 -6.62 -18.04
C GLU A 471 1.19 -7.30 -19.18
N THR A 472 0.81 -8.56 -18.98
CA THR A 472 -0.04 -9.28 -19.92
C THR A 472 -1.48 -8.78 -19.77
N LYS A 473 -2.07 -8.34 -20.88
CA LYS A 473 -3.45 -7.84 -20.94
C LYS A 473 -4.50 -8.92 -20.68
#